data_AF-A0A8F5BYL4-F1
#
_entry.id   AF-A0A8F5BYL4-F1
#
_cell.length_a   1.000
_cell.length_b   1.000
_cell.length_c   1.000
_cell.angle_alpha   90.00
_cell.angle_beta   90.00
_cell.angle_gamma   90.00
#
_symmetry.space_group_name_H-M   'P 1'
#
loop_
_entity.id
_entity.type
_entity.pdbx_description
1 polymer ?
#
loop_
_entity_poly.entity_id
_entity_poly.type
_entity_poly.pdbx_seq_one_letter_code
_entity_poly.pdbx_strand_id
1 'polypeptide(L)'
;MFVRLECYVDEMVYKKNCSDKLSGEEKGAIDIILMRYGIKSPSDYYEFGVKIKKIIDRDGNNPSLDKEISEIAEKYAIKKELNKDALIDIAKYFKNKQ
;
A
#
# COMPACT_ATOMS: atom_id res chain seq x y z
N MET A 1 1.66 -2.81 -30.28
CA MET A 1 1.44 -4.03 -29.46
C MET A 1 2.21 -3.82 -28.16
N PHE A 2 1.53 -3.52 -27.06
CA PHE A 2 2.18 -3.12 -25.80
C PHE A 2 2.84 -4.34 -25.14
N VAL A 3 4.13 -4.17 -24.85
CA VAL A 3 5.01 -5.19 -24.27
C VAL A 3 4.68 -5.33 -22.79
N ARG A 4 4.22 -6.52 -22.39
CA ARG A 4 3.94 -6.93 -21.01
C ARG A 4 5.21 -7.57 -20.43
N LEU A 5 6.10 -6.74 -19.89
CA LEU A 5 7.28 -7.09 -19.09
C LEU A 5 6.98 -6.60 -17.65
N GLU A 6 7.15 -7.28 -16.52
CA GLU A 6 8.01 -8.40 -16.15
C GLU A 6 7.36 -9.21 -15.00
N CYS A 7 7.16 -10.51 -15.20
CA CYS A 7 7.11 -11.51 -14.12
C CYS A 7 8.27 -12.46 -14.40
N TYR A 8 9.49 -12.02 -14.15
CA TYR A 8 10.66 -12.90 -14.17
C TYR A 8 11.23 -12.93 -12.75
N VAL A 9 11.25 -14.13 -12.16
CA VAL A 9 12.37 -14.74 -11.41
C VAL A 9 11.82 -15.89 -10.56
N ASP A 10 12.40 -17.05 -10.84
CA ASP A 10 12.49 -18.30 -10.07
C ASP A 10 11.28 -19.23 -9.89
N GLU A 11 11.35 -20.25 -10.74
CA GLU A 11 10.77 -21.58 -10.65
C GLU A 11 11.13 -22.27 -9.31
N MET A 12 10.13 -22.84 -8.62
CA MET A 12 10.20 -23.85 -7.54
C MET A 12 9.87 -23.49 -6.08
N VAL A 13 9.69 -22.23 -5.67
CA VAL A 13 9.15 -21.94 -4.31
C VAL A 13 8.24 -20.72 -4.35
N TYR A 14 6.98 -20.79 -4.79
CA TYR A 14 5.92 -19.84 -4.40
C TYR A 14 4.53 -20.23 -4.99
N LYS A 15 4.12 -21.49 -4.84
CA LYS A 15 2.69 -21.84 -4.94
C LYS A 15 1.95 -21.44 -3.64
N LYS A 16 1.87 -20.13 -3.36
CA LYS A 16 0.90 -19.49 -2.43
C LYS A 16 1.19 -17.99 -2.37
N ASN A 17 0.19 -17.15 -2.64
CA ASN A 17 0.14 -15.70 -2.37
C ASN A 17 0.68 -14.74 -3.47
N CYS A 18 0.35 -14.96 -4.75
CA CYS A 18 0.50 -13.92 -5.77
C CYS A 18 -0.62 -12.83 -5.73
N SER A 19 -1.61 -12.95 -4.84
CA SER A 19 -2.70 -11.96 -4.68
C SER A 19 -2.41 -10.86 -3.66
N ASP A 20 -1.19 -10.82 -3.10
CA ASP A 20 -0.80 -9.96 -1.98
C ASP A 20 0.16 -8.82 -2.37
N LYS A 21 0.32 -8.58 -3.68
CA LYS A 21 1.30 -7.62 -4.20
C LYS A 21 0.61 -6.34 -4.70
N LEU A 22 1.21 -5.20 -4.37
CA LEU A 22 0.92 -3.92 -5.01
C LEU A 22 1.34 -4.00 -6.48
N SER A 23 0.43 -3.60 -7.38
CA SER A 23 0.72 -3.42 -8.80
C SER A 23 1.78 -2.32 -8.99
N GLY A 24 2.48 -2.34 -10.13
CA GLY A 24 3.49 -1.31 -10.45
C GLY A 24 2.93 0.11 -10.38
N GLU A 25 1.68 0.30 -10.81
CA GLU A 25 0.98 1.59 -10.69
C GLU A 25 0.72 2.01 -9.23
N GLU A 26 0.39 1.06 -8.35
CA GLU A 26 0.12 1.34 -6.94
C GLU A 26 1.41 1.65 -6.19
N LYS A 27 2.50 0.94 -6.52
CA LYS A 27 3.84 1.25 -6.02
C LYS A 27 4.27 2.64 -6.49
N GLY A 28 4.06 2.98 -7.76
CA GLY A 28 4.36 4.30 -8.30
C GLY A 28 3.58 5.42 -7.60
N ALA A 29 2.28 5.21 -7.34
CA ALA A 29 1.46 6.17 -6.60
C ALA A 29 1.96 6.37 -5.17
N ILE A 30 2.30 5.29 -4.47
CA ILE A 30 2.91 5.36 -3.15
C ILE A 30 4.24 6.12 -3.23
N ASP A 31 5.11 5.83 -4.20
CA ASP A 31 6.39 6.51 -4.36
C ASP A 31 6.23 8.02 -4.53
N ILE A 32 5.27 8.46 -5.35
CA ILE A 32 4.93 9.88 -5.53
C ILE A 32 4.50 10.53 -4.20
N ILE A 33 3.67 9.83 -3.42
CA ILE A 33 3.25 10.31 -2.09
C ILE A 33 4.48 10.43 -1.18
N LEU A 34 5.34 9.41 -1.13
CA LEU A 34 6.51 9.40 -0.28
C LEU A 34 7.53 10.47 -0.65
N MET A 35 7.75 10.71 -1.94
CA MET A 35 8.58 11.80 -2.44
C MET A 35 8.07 13.15 -1.95
N ARG A 36 6.75 13.38 -1.91
CA ARG A 36 6.17 14.63 -1.39
C ARG A 36 6.52 14.87 0.09
N TYR A 37 6.64 13.80 0.87
CA TYR A 37 7.01 13.86 2.28
C TYR A 37 8.53 13.69 2.53
N GLY A 38 9.35 13.60 1.47
CA GLY A 38 10.81 13.44 1.58
C GLY A 38 11.26 12.07 2.13
N ILE A 39 10.39 11.06 2.07
CA ILE A 39 10.65 9.73 2.62
C ILE A 39 11.48 8.92 1.63
N LYS A 40 12.63 8.41 2.08
CA LYS A 40 13.55 7.63 1.25
C LYS A 40 13.37 6.12 1.34
N SER A 41 12.66 5.65 2.37
CA SER A 41 12.46 4.23 2.65
C SER A 41 11.01 3.82 2.42
N PRO A 42 10.64 3.38 1.20
CA PRO A 42 9.26 3.08 0.87
C PRO A 42 8.79 1.70 1.32
N SER A 43 9.71 0.82 1.76
CA SER A 43 9.41 -0.57 2.14
C SER A 43 8.27 -0.70 3.15
N ASP A 44 8.30 0.10 4.23
CA ASP A 44 7.29 0.03 5.28
C ASP A 44 5.94 0.61 4.84
N TYR A 45 5.97 1.57 3.91
CA TYR A 45 4.79 2.18 3.33
C TYR A 45 4.13 1.26 2.29
N TYR A 46 4.91 0.46 1.57
CA TYR A 46 4.38 -0.61 0.72
C TYR A 46 3.71 -1.70 1.55
N GLU A 47 4.32 -2.13 2.66
CA GLU A 47 3.71 -3.09 3.60
C GLU A 47 2.38 -2.56 4.15
N PHE A 48 2.34 -1.29 4.54
CA PHE A 48 1.12 -0.62 4.95
C PHE A 48 0.08 -0.56 3.82
N GLY A 49 0.48 -0.17 2.60
CA GLY A 49 -0.39 -0.10 1.43
C GLY A 49 -1.05 -1.44 1.10
N VAL A 50 -0.32 -2.56 1.17
CA VAL A 50 -0.89 -3.91 1.00
C VAL A 50 -1.97 -4.17 2.04
N LYS A 51 -1.71 -3.84 3.30
CA LYS A 51 -2.65 -4.07 4.41
C LYS A 51 -3.93 -3.25 4.24
N ILE A 52 -3.80 -1.98 3.89
CA ILE A 52 -4.93 -1.07 3.69
C ILE A 52 -5.76 -1.49 2.48
N LYS A 53 -5.11 -1.86 1.37
CA LYS A 53 -5.78 -2.40 0.20
C LYS A 53 -6.67 -3.60 0.56
N LYS A 54 -6.17 -4.53 1.37
CA LYS A 54 -6.97 -5.68 1.84
C LYS A 54 -8.16 -5.28 2.71
N ILE A 55 -7.99 -4.30 3.58
CA ILE A 55 -9.05 -3.81 4.46
C ILE A 55 -10.15 -3.15 3.61
N ILE A 56 -9.78 -2.28 2.67
CA ILE A 56 -10.72 -1.62 1.74
C ILE A 56 -11.43 -2.65 0.84
N ASP A 57 -10.68 -3.61 0.28
CA ASP A 57 -11.23 -4.67 -0.57
C ASP A 57 -12.23 -5.55 0.19
N ARG A 58 -11.98 -5.81 1.49
CA ARG A 58 -12.83 -6.64 2.34
C ARG A 58 -14.07 -5.92 2.87
N ASP A 59 -13.91 -4.71 3.41
CA ASP A 59 -14.99 -3.99 4.10
C ASP A 59 -15.81 -3.09 3.17
N GLY A 60 -15.32 -2.84 1.95
CA GLY A 60 -15.88 -1.84 1.05
C GLY A 60 -15.66 -0.41 1.58
N ASN A 61 -16.10 0.58 0.81
CA ASN A 61 -15.92 2.01 1.13
C ASN A 61 -16.82 2.47 2.30
N ASN A 62 -16.58 1.91 3.49
CA ASN A 62 -17.37 2.11 4.70
C ASN A 62 -16.83 3.32 5.50
N PRO A 63 -17.66 4.24 6.02
CA PRO A 63 -17.18 5.38 6.84
C PRO A 63 -16.43 4.96 8.12
N SER A 64 -16.71 3.77 8.65
CA SER A 64 -15.96 3.21 9.80
C SER A 64 -14.49 2.91 9.44
N LEU A 65 -14.20 2.75 8.16
CA LEU A 65 -12.88 2.40 7.65
C LEU A 65 -11.89 3.56 7.76
N ASP A 66 -12.33 4.83 7.65
CA ASP A 66 -11.46 5.99 7.88
C ASP A 66 -10.89 6.02 9.30
N LYS A 67 -11.74 5.63 10.27
CA LYS A 67 -11.33 5.53 11.67
C LYS A 67 -10.32 4.40 11.86
N GLU A 68 -10.60 3.23 11.29
CA GLU A 68 -9.70 2.08 11.35
C GLU A 68 -8.35 2.36 10.64
N ILE A 69 -8.38 2.95 9.44
CA ILE A 69 -7.19 3.41 8.71
C ILE A 69 -6.38 4.36 9.58
N SER A 70 -7.02 5.35 10.21
CA SER A 70 -6.35 6.35 11.04
C SER A 70 -5.69 5.71 12.26
N GLU A 71 -6.36 4.76 12.93
CA GLU A 71 -5.80 4.02 14.06
C GLU A 71 -4.64 3.11 13.64
N ILE A 72 -4.74 2.44 12.49
CA ILE A 72 -3.65 1.59 11.97
C ILE A 72 -2.46 2.46 11.53
N ALA A 73 -2.71 3.57 10.84
CA ALA A 73 -1.68 4.52 10.43
C ALA A 73 -0.94 5.08 11.65
N GLU A 74 -1.65 5.43 12.71
CA GLU A 74 -1.04 5.90 13.96
C GLU A 74 -0.20 4.82 14.64
N LYS A 75 -0.71 3.59 14.75
CA LYS A 75 0.06 2.46 15.28
C LYS A 75 1.31 2.15 14.44
N TYR A 76 1.23 2.23 13.12
CA TYR A 76 2.36 2.03 12.22
C TYR A 76 3.38 3.16 12.29
N ALA A 77 2.90 4.40 12.34
CA ALA A 77 3.72 5.60 12.53
C ALA A 77 4.54 5.50 13.83
N ILE A 78 3.91 5.14 14.94
CA ILE A 78 4.60 5.01 16.23
C ILE A 78 5.57 3.81 16.22
N LYS A 79 5.15 2.66 15.70
CA LYS A 79 5.95 1.43 15.76
C LYS A 79 7.20 1.48 14.88
N LYS A 80 7.12 2.14 13.73
CA LYS A 80 8.20 2.18 12.73
C LYS A 80 8.75 3.59 12.49
N GLU A 81 8.39 4.55 13.35
CA GLU A 81 8.77 5.96 13.24
C GLU A 81 8.48 6.54 11.84
N LEU A 82 7.31 6.19 11.29
CA LEU A 82 6.87 6.61 9.96
C LEU A 82 6.04 7.89 10.03
N ASN A 83 5.94 8.57 8.89
CA ASN A 83 5.11 9.76 8.77
C ASN A 83 3.63 9.36 8.66
N LYS A 84 2.84 9.73 9.67
CA LYS A 84 1.40 9.46 9.74
C LYS A 84 0.65 10.05 8.55
N ASP A 85 0.97 11.27 8.12
CA ASP A 85 0.29 11.93 7.00
C ASP A 85 0.52 11.17 5.69
N ALA A 86 1.75 10.69 5.45
CA ALA A 86 2.05 9.85 4.29
C ALA A 86 1.25 8.54 4.29
N LEU A 87 1.09 7.90 5.45
CA LEU A 87 0.26 6.69 5.59
C LEU A 87 -1.22 6.98 5.29
N ILE A 88 -1.74 8.11 5.79
CA ILE A 88 -3.12 8.52 5.51
C ILE A 88 -3.34 8.82 4.03
N ASP A 89 -2.40 9.50 3.36
CA ASP A 89 -2.46 9.75 1.91
C ASP A 89 -2.47 8.44 1.10
N ILE A 90 -1.62 7.47 1.46
CA ILE A 90 -1.59 6.15 0.83
C ILE A 90 -2.96 5.47 0.98
N ALA A 91 -3.54 5.52 2.17
CA ALA A 91 -4.84 4.90 2.40
C ALA A 91 -5.96 5.58 1.61
N LYS A 92 -5.95 6.91 1.52
CA LYS A 92 -6.87 7.68 0.68
C LYS A 92 -6.73 7.31 -0.79
N TYR A 93 -5.51 7.10 -1.29
CA TYR A 93 -5.29 6.65 -2.66
C TYR A 93 -6.01 5.33 -2.94
N PHE A 94 -5.87 4.32 -2.08
CA PHE A 94 -6.57 3.05 -2.25
C PHE A 94 -8.09 3.19 -2.12
N LYS A 95 -8.55 4.05 -1.22
CA LYS A 95 -9.99 4.29 -1.00
C LYS A 95 -10.66 4.95 -2.19
N ASN A 96 -9.99 5.93 -2.82
CA ASN A 96 -10.50 6.63 -4.01
C ASN A 96 -10.41 5.79 -5.30
N LYS A 97 -9.71 4.64 -5.27
CA LYS A 97 -9.55 3.76 -6.43
C LYS A 97 -10.69 2.74 -6.59
N GLN A 98 -11.48 2.52 -5.54
CA GLN A 98 -12.72 1.72 -5.59
C GLN A 98 -13.86 2.53 -6.20
#